data_AF-A0A434U352-F1
#
_entry.id   AF-A0A434U352-F1
#
_cell.length_a   1.000
_cell.length_b   1.000
_cell.length_c   1.000
_cell.angle_alpha   90.00
_cell.angle_beta   90.00
_cell.angle_gamma   90.00
#
_symmetry.space_group_name_H-M   'P 1'
#
loop_
_entity.id
_entity.type
_entity.pdbx_description
1 polymer ?
#
loop_
_entity_poly.entity_id
_entity_poly.type
_entity_poly.pdbx_seq_one_letter_code
_entity_poly.pdbx_strand_id
1 'polypeptide(L)'
;WQRLSLIRPDAPPSVPAREAVSQVVAIAGLSVRIEYPAARAFPAVAVFRHLEVRRETADILFQLVEHEGRVHLFRDGDWILSCAPDELPVMLKGQMLIEVLDRSAYELALHAAALLKNERIVLLCGNPGAGKTTLTLALVNAGFGFASDDVTLLDSRGHGIGLPFAPAVKAGAWSLLAERYPNLDAVPVCRRPDRRRVRFAVPSEVVPSSPIPIGYVIQLRRGRDAKACLEPIDPASALRVLLNGAFAPGRELSGSAFDTLTQVIGSAGTYCLSYSKLDDAVELITKACR
;
A
#
# COMPACT_ATOMS: atom_id res chain seq x y z
N TRP A 1 9.62 28.69 5.49
CA TRP A 1 8.27 29.02 5.01
C TRP A 1 7.81 28.06 3.90
N GLN A 2 8.45 28.02 2.71
CA GLN A 2 8.14 27.01 1.67
C GLN A 2 8.39 25.55 2.12
N ARG A 3 9.45 25.31 2.92
CA ARG A 3 9.73 24.00 3.56
C ARG A 3 8.64 23.54 4.55
N LEU A 4 7.83 24.47 5.04
CA LEU A 4 6.72 24.24 5.98
C LEU A 4 5.37 24.29 5.25
N SER A 5 5.35 24.37 3.92
CA SER A 5 4.12 24.51 3.12
C SER A 5 3.31 25.78 3.40
N LEU A 6 3.94 26.84 3.93
CA LEU A 6 3.25 28.07 4.35
C LEU A 6 3.15 29.14 3.25
N ILE A 7 3.84 28.97 2.12
CA ILE A 7 3.76 29.87 0.96
C ILE A 7 3.48 28.99 -0.26
N ARG A 8 2.36 29.28 -0.95
CA ARG A 8 1.99 28.63 -2.20
C ARG A 8 2.88 29.19 -3.32
N PRO A 9 3.55 28.36 -4.13
CA PRO A 9 4.10 28.84 -5.39
C PRO A 9 2.95 29.26 -6.31
N ASP A 10 3.21 30.24 -7.18
CA ASP A 10 2.30 30.52 -8.30
C ASP A 10 2.11 29.26 -9.16
N ALA A 11 1.01 29.24 -9.94
CA ALA A 11 0.68 28.14 -10.84
C ALA A 11 1.92 27.70 -11.64
N PRO A 12 2.09 26.38 -11.88
CA PRO A 12 3.32 25.88 -12.47
C PRO A 12 3.52 26.54 -13.83
N PRO A 13 4.72 27.09 -14.13
CA PRO A 13 5.01 27.47 -15.50
C PRO A 13 4.83 26.24 -16.36
N SER A 14 4.14 26.37 -17.50
CA SER A 14 3.91 25.26 -18.42
C SER A 14 5.25 24.64 -18.80
N VAL A 15 5.56 23.45 -18.28
CA VAL A 15 6.78 22.72 -18.68
C VAL A 15 6.58 22.33 -20.14
N PRO A 16 7.50 22.70 -21.05
CA PRO A 16 7.37 22.31 -22.46
C PRO A 16 7.26 20.79 -22.57
N ALA A 17 6.29 20.29 -23.34
CA ALA A 17 6.00 18.85 -23.46
C ALA A 17 7.19 17.98 -23.88
N ARG A 18 8.26 18.58 -24.44
CA ARG A 18 9.50 17.91 -24.85
C ARG A 18 10.44 17.54 -23.69
N GLU A 19 10.22 18.07 -22.49
CA GLU A 19 11.06 17.83 -21.30
C GLU A 19 10.33 17.05 -20.19
N ALA A 20 9.13 16.56 -20.47
CA ALA A 20 8.30 15.83 -19.52
C ALA A 20 8.21 14.34 -19.86
N VAL A 21 8.23 13.49 -18.83
CA VAL A 21 7.83 12.09 -18.93
C VAL A 21 6.40 12.00 -18.45
N SER A 22 5.50 11.40 -19.24
CA SER A 22 4.12 11.18 -18.85
C SER A 22 3.89 9.69 -18.59
N GLN A 23 3.22 9.38 -17.48
CA GLN A 23 2.78 8.03 -17.12
C GLN A 23 1.29 8.08 -16.80
N VAL A 24 0.52 7.10 -17.28
CA VAL A 24 -0.88 6.93 -16.87
C VAL A 24 -0.98 5.63 -16.09
N VAL A 25 -1.47 5.72 -14.86
CA VAL A 25 -1.61 4.58 -13.95
C VAL A 25 -3.06 4.39 -13.55
N ALA A 26 -3.47 3.16 -13.28
CA ALA A 26 -4.81 2.85 -12.78
C ALA A 26 -4.75 2.13 -11.43
N ILE A 27 -5.58 2.54 -10.50
CA ILE A 27 -5.72 1.89 -9.20
C ILE A 27 -7.16 2.00 -8.70
N ALA A 28 -7.76 0.88 -8.28
CA ALA A 28 -9.15 0.83 -7.80
C ALA A 28 -10.17 1.52 -8.73
N GLY A 29 -9.98 1.39 -10.05
CA GLY A 29 -10.84 2.02 -11.06
C GLY A 29 -10.53 3.48 -11.37
N LEU A 30 -9.70 4.14 -10.55
CA LEU A 30 -9.26 5.52 -10.75
C LEU A 30 -8.04 5.56 -11.67
N SER A 31 -8.09 6.40 -12.72
CA SER A 31 -6.97 6.64 -13.62
C SER A 31 -6.30 7.98 -13.31
N VAL A 32 -4.97 7.94 -13.16
CA VAL A 32 -4.16 9.09 -12.78
C VAL A 32 -3.08 9.30 -13.83
N ARG A 33 -3.05 10.48 -14.44
CA ARG A 33 -1.93 10.93 -15.27
C ARG A 33 -0.91 11.61 -14.38
N ILE A 34 0.36 11.24 -14.53
CA ILE A 34 1.47 11.81 -13.79
C ILE A 34 2.47 12.37 -14.80
N GLU A 35 2.73 13.67 -14.70
CA GLU A 35 3.70 14.39 -15.53
C GLU A 35 4.93 14.71 -14.68
N TYR A 36 6.05 14.09 -15.03
CA TYR A 36 7.33 14.25 -14.37
C TYR A 36 8.25 15.17 -15.19
N PRO A 37 9.05 16.05 -14.58
CA PRO A 37 10.24 16.58 -15.23
C PRO A 37 11.16 15.41 -15.58
N ALA A 38 11.68 15.34 -16.81
CA ALA A 38 12.46 14.19 -17.26
C ALA A 38 13.65 13.86 -16.34
N ALA A 39 14.32 14.89 -15.81
CA ALA A 39 15.42 14.75 -14.85
C ALA A 39 15.01 14.16 -13.48
N ARG A 40 13.71 14.15 -13.16
CA ARG A 40 13.15 13.71 -11.87
C ARG A 40 12.17 12.55 -11.99
N ALA A 41 11.94 12.04 -13.20
CA ALA A 41 11.06 10.90 -13.44
C ALA A 41 11.56 9.65 -12.69
N PHE A 42 12.86 9.37 -12.71
CA PHE A 42 13.44 8.28 -11.94
C PHE A 42 13.82 8.73 -10.51
N PRO A 43 13.51 7.95 -9.45
CA PRO A 43 12.93 6.60 -9.49
C PRO A 43 11.40 6.54 -9.47
N ALA A 44 10.69 7.66 -9.33
CA ALA A 44 9.24 7.68 -9.10
C ALA A 44 8.43 6.92 -10.16
N VAL A 45 8.72 7.13 -11.46
CA VAL A 45 8.06 6.43 -12.58
C VAL A 45 8.19 4.90 -12.48
N ALA A 46 9.32 4.40 -11.96
CA ALA A 46 9.56 2.97 -11.83
C ALA A 46 8.74 2.35 -10.70
N VAL A 47 8.42 3.11 -9.64
CA VAL A 47 7.66 2.63 -8.47
C VAL A 47 6.21 2.32 -8.81
N PHE A 48 5.66 2.96 -9.85
CA PHE A 48 4.26 2.78 -10.29
C PHE A 48 4.12 2.01 -11.60
N ARG A 49 5.21 1.46 -12.14
CA ARG A 49 5.22 0.81 -13.47
C ARG A 49 4.21 -0.34 -13.59
N HIS A 50 4.02 -1.12 -12.52
CA HIS A 50 3.06 -2.24 -12.52
C HIS A 50 1.59 -1.80 -12.51
N LEU A 51 1.32 -0.51 -12.31
CA LEU A 51 -0.02 0.09 -12.41
C LEU A 51 -0.24 0.79 -13.75
N GLU A 52 0.76 0.83 -14.62
CA GLU A 52 0.71 1.59 -15.87
C GLU A 52 -0.30 0.99 -16.86
N VAL A 53 -1.12 1.86 -17.44
CA VAL A 53 -2.16 1.50 -18.40
C VAL A 53 -2.09 2.39 -19.63
N ARG A 54 -2.51 1.87 -20.78
CA ARG A 54 -2.64 2.67 -22.00
C ARG A 54 -4.03 3.31 -22.05
N ARG A 55 -4.13 4.58 -21.67
CA ARG A 55 -5.36 5.38 -21.75
C ARG A 55 -5.07 6.80 -22.23
N GLU A 56 -5.94 7.33 -23.08
CA GLU A 56 -5.83 8.70 -23.60
C GLU A 56 -6.32 9.74 -22.60
N THR A 57 -7.26 9.40 -21.72
CA THR A 57 -7.79 10.27 -20.67
C THR A 57 -7.45 9.73 -19.29
N ALA A 58 -7.41 10.63 -18.30
CA ALA A 58 -7.24 10.30 -16.89
C ALA A 58 -8.24 11.12 -16.06
N ASP A 59 -8.68 10.57 -14.94
CA ASP A 59 -9.61 11.22 -14.02
C ASP A 59 -8.94 12.35 -13.23
N ILE A 60 -7.63 12.22 -13.01
CA ILE A 60 -6.79 13.16 -12.24
C ILE A 60 -5.49 13.40 -12.98
N LEU A 61 -5.01 14.64 -12.93
CA LEU A 61 -3.69 15.03 -13.39
C LEU A 61 -2.81 15.45 -12.21
N PHE A 62 -1.72 14.71 -12.00
CA PHE A 62 -0.61 15.10 -11.13
C PHE A 62 0.54 15.68 -11.95
N GLN A 63 0.85 16.96 -11.73
CA GLN A 63 1.97 17.64 -12.37
C GLN A 63 3.08 17.90 -11.36
N LEU A 64 4.30 17.50 -11.70
CA LEU A 64 5.48 17.71 -10.90
C LEU A 64 6.33 18.81 -11.53
N VAL A 65 6.74 19.79 -10.73
CA VAL A 65 7.62 20.87 -11.15
C VAL A 65 8.83 20.94 -10.24
N GLU A 66 10.02 21.00 -10.84
CA GLU A 66 11.24 21.22 -10.09
C GLU A 66 11.52 22.73 -9.94
N HIS A 67 11.76 23.16 -8.71
CA HIS A 67 12.17 24.52 -8.40
C HIS A 67 13.06 24.53 -7.16
N GLU A 68 14.17 25.27 -7.20
CA GLU A 68 15.12 25.41 -6.08
C GLU A 68 15.53 24.07 -5.41
N GLY A 69 15.74 23.03 -6.22
CA GLY A 69 16.14 21.69 -5.74
C GLY A 69 15.05 20.91 -5.01
N ARG A 70 13.79 21.34 -5.12
CA ARG A 70 12.60 20.66 -4.60
C ARG A 70 11.66 20.27 -5.72
N VAL A 71 10.81 19.30 -5.44
CA VAL A 71 9.72 18.91 -6.33
C VAL A 71 8.41 19.40 -5.73
N HIS A 72 7.66 20.16 -6.53
CA HIS A 72 6.33 20.67 -6.21
C HIS A 72 5.31 19.80 -6.94
N LEU A 73 4.33 19.29 -6.21
CA LEU A 73 3.23 18.50 -6.76
C LEU A 73 1.97 19.35 -6.84
N PHE A 74 1.39 19.37 -8.03
CA PHE A 74 0.10 19.98 -8.33
C PHE A 74 -0.89 18.88 -8.72
N ARG A 75 -2.17 19.06 -8.35
CA ARG A 75 -3.30 18.24 -8.77
C ARG A 75 -4.26 19.12 -9.53
N ASP A 76 -4.50 18.81 -10.80
CA ASP A 76 -5.42 19.55 -11.67
C ASP A 76 -5.16 21.07 -11.66
N GLY A 77 -3.87 21.45 -11.56
CA GLY A 77 -3.42 22.84 -11.46
C GLY A 77 -3.32 23.41 -10.04
N ASP A 78 -3.95 22.78 -9.05
CA ASP A 78 -3.88 23.20 -7.64
C ASP A 78 -2.61 22.68 -6.97
N TRP A 79 -1.88 23.56 -6.28
CA TRP A 79 -0.72 23.15 -5.51
C TRP A 79 -1.10 22.31 -4.29
N ILE A 80 -0.47 21.15 -4.14
CA ILE A 80 -0.71 20.22 -3.04
C ILE A 80 0.41 20.25 -2.00
N LEU A 81 1.66 20.03 -2.45
CA LEU A 81 2.81 19.91 -1.55
C LEU A 81 4.15 20.19 -2.23
N SER A 82 5.20 20.29 -1.41
CA SER A 82 6.60 20.31 -1.85
C SER A 82 7.42 19.29 -1.06
N CYS A 83 8.26 18.51 -1.74
CA CYS A 83 9.11 17.50 -1.12
C CYS A 83 10.54 17.49 -1.68
N ALA A 84 11.45 16.79 -1.01
CA ALA A 84 12.75 16.49 -1.60
C ALA A 84 12.60 15.44 -2.72
N PRO A 85 13.51 15.40 -3.71
CA PRO A 85 13.43 14.41 -4.80
C PRO A 85 13.42 12.95 -4.32
N ASP A 86 14.15 12.62 -3.25
CA ASP A 86 14.20 11.27 -2.66
C ASP A 86 12.93 10.90 -1.87
N GLU A 87 12.06 11.88 -1.58
CA GLU A 87 10.75 11.68 -0.95
C GLU A 87 9.62 11.51 -1.98
N LEU A 88 9.85 11.91 -3.23
CA LEU A 88 8.83 11.98 -4.28
C LEU A 88 8.00 10.70 -4.44
N PRO A 89 8.59 9.48 -4.53
CA PRO A 89 7.78 8.28 -4.72
C PRO A 89 6.85 7.99 -3.54
N VAL A 90 7.28 8.32 -2.31
CA VAL A 90 6.47 8.15 -1.10
C VAL A 90 5.33 9.17 -1.08
N MET A 91 5.62 10.43 -1.40
CA MET A 91 4.63 11.50 -1.40
C MET A 91 3.57 11.26 -2.48
N LEU A 92 3.99 10.88 -3.69
CA LEU A 92 3.11 10.59 -4.80
C LEU A 92 2.19 9.39 -4.51
N LYS A 93 2.73 8.29 -3.93
CA LYS A 93 1.91 7.16 -3.44
C LYS A 93 0.85 7.64 -2.44
N GLY A 94 1.25 8.49 -1.49
CA GLY A 94 0.35 9.03 -0.47
C GLY A 94 -0.79 9.85 -1.07
N GLN A 95 -0.50 10.71 -2.04
CA GLN A 95 -1.52 11.52 -2.72
C GLN A 95 -2.44 10.67 -3.59
N MET A 96 -1.93 9.66 -4.30
CA MET A 96 -2.78 8.70 -5.01
C MET A 96 -3.71 7.94 -4.06
N LEU A 97 -3.22 7.54 -2.88
CA LEU A 97 -4.06 6.88 -1.88
C LEU A 97 -5.17 7.80 -1.38
N ILE A 98 -4.88 9.08 -1.11
CA ILE A 98 -5.89 10.07 -0.72
C ILE A 98 -6.99 10.16 -1.80
N GLU A 99 -6.61 10.30 -3.07
CA GLU A 99 -7.59 10.38 -4.16
C GLU A 99 -8.44 9.10 -4.31
N VAL A 100 -7.84 7.92 -4.08
CA VAL A 100 -8.59 6.66 -4.04
C VAL A 100 -9.61 6.67 -2.89
N LEU A 101 -9.20 7.08 -1.68
CA LEU A 101 -10.08 7.11 -0.52
C LEU A 101 -11.18 8.19 -0.63
N ASP A 102 -10.91 9.30 -1.32
CA ASP A 102 -11.90 10.38 -1.47
C ASP A 102 -12.94 10.09 -2.56
N ARG A 103 -12.61 9.23 -3.54
CA ARG A 103 -13.45 9.01 -4.74
C ARG A 103 -14.02 7.60 -4.88
N SER A 104 -13.43 6.61 -4.22
CA SER A 104 -13.90 5.22 -4.34
C SER A 104 -15.08 4.96 -3.41
N ALA A 105 -16.02 4.13 -3.87
CA ALA A 105 -17.06 3.60 -3.01
C ALA A 105 -16.52 2.39 -2.22
N TYR A 106 -16.43 2.53 -0.90
CA TYR A 106 -16.06 1.45 0.02
C TYR A 106 -16.76 1.65 1.36
N GLU A 107 -16.93 0.57 2.11
CA GLU A 107 -17.50 0.60 3.46
C GLU A 107 -16.41 0.96 4.49
N LEU A 108 -15.24 0.31 4.39
CA LEU A 108 -14.10 0.55 5.28
C LEU A 108 -12.78 0.45 4.54
N ALA A 109 -11.78 1.24 4.94
CA ALA A 109 -10.39 1.06 4.57
C ALA A 109 -9.64 0.47 5.76
N LEU A 110 -9.04 -0.70 5.58
CA LEU A 110 -8.26 -1.38 6.60
C LEU A 110 -6.77 -1.17 6.37
N HIS A 111 -6.04 -0.76 7.40
CA HIS A 111 -4.57 -0.77 7.44
C HIS A 111 -4.05 -2.20 7.64
N ALA A 112 -4.29 -3.04 6.63
CA ALA A 112 -3.92 -4.43 6.55
C ALA A 112 -3.36 -4.72 5.15
N ALA A 113 -2.30 -5.53 5.10
CA ALA A 113 -1.86 -6.10 3.84
C ALA A 113 -2.81 -7.23 3.43
N ALA A 114 -3.03 -7.39 2.14
CA ALA A 114 -3.86 -8.45 1.59
C ALA A 114 -3.08 -9.30 0.59
N LEU A 115 -3.25 -10.61 0.71
CA LEU A 115 -2.76 -11.58 -0.25
C LEU A 115 -3.92 -12.45 -0.74
N LEU A 116 -3.81 -12.95 -1.97
CA LEU A 116 -4.75 -13.91 -2.53
C LEU A 116 -4.20 -15.33 -2.39
N LYS A 117 -5.01 -16.22 -1.83
CA LYS A 117 -4.77 -17.66 -1.82
C LYS A 117 -6.09 -18.39 -2.01
N ASN A 118 -6.15 -19.30 -2.99
CA ASN A 118 -7.32 -20.14 -3.26
C ASN A 118 -8.63 -19.33 -3.34
N GLU A 119 -8.60 -18.27 -4.16
CA GLU A 119 -9.75 -17.37 -4.41
C GLU A 119 -10.25 -16.58 -3.18
N ARG A 120 -9.47 -16.56 -2.09
CA ARG A 120 -9.79 -15.84 -0.87
C ARG A 120 -8.68 -14.89 -0.45
N ILE A 121 -9.07 -13.78 0.15
CA ILE A 121 -8.15 -12.82 0.72
C ILE A 121 -7.67 -13.32 2.10
N VAL A 122 -6.35 -13.25 2.29
CA VAL A 122 -5.65 -13.38 3.55
C VAL A 122 -5.23 -11.98 4.00
N LEU A 123 -5.86 -11.48 5.06
CA LEU A 123 -5.49 -10.21 5.66
C LEU A 123 -4.38 -10.41 6.70
N LEU A 124 -3.28 -9.67 6.55
CA LEU A 124 -2.25 -9.54 7.57
C LEU A 124 -2.46 -8.24 8.34
N CYS A 125 -2.78 -8.36 9.62
CA CYS A 125 -3.06 -7.25 10.51
C CYS A 125 -1.98 -7.12 11.57
N GLY A 126 -1.73 -5.91 12.04
CA GLY A 126 -0.79 -5.68 13.13
C GLY A 126 -0.27 -4.27 13.20
N ASN A 127 0.30 -3.93 14.35
CA ASN A 127 0.85 -2.61 14.62
C ASN A 127 1.94 -2.21 13.60
N PRO A 128 2.20 -0.91 13.39
CA PRO A 128 3.33 -0.46 12.60
C PRO A 128 4.64 -1.13 13.06
N GLY A 129 5.32 -1.83 12.16
CA GLY A 129 6.54 -2.57 12.48
C GLY A 129 6.35 -4.05 12.85
N ALA A 130 5.11 -4.56 12.93
CA ALA A 130 4.83 -5.98 13.17
C ALA A 130 5.29 -6.94 12.04
N GLY A 131 5.85 -6.40 10.95
CA GLY A 131 6.41 -7.18 9.85
C GLY A 131 5.47 -7.44 8.68
N LYS A 132 4.30 -6.78 8.60
CA LYS A 132 3.31 -6.93 7.50
C LYS A 132 3.99 -6.95 6.13
N THR A 133 4.66 -5.87 5.73
CA THR A 133 5.36 -5.76 4.45
C THR A 133 6.39 -6.84 4.19
N THR A 134 7.17 -7.19 5.20
CA THR A 134 8.19 -8.24 5.06
C THR A 134 7.55 -9.61 4.84
N LEU A 135 6.49 -9.92 5.59
CA LEU A 135 5.78 -11.19 5.48
C LEU A 135 4.94 -11.26 4.20
N THR A 136 4.33 -10.16 3.76
CA THR A 136 3.64 -10.05 2.47
C THR A 136 4.58 -10.45 1.34
N LEU A 137 5.77 -9.84 1.28
CA LEU A 137 6.76 -10.17 0.26
C LEU A 137 7.24 -11.63 0.35
N ALA A 138 7.42 -12.17 1.56
CA ALA A 138 7.80 -13.57 1.75
C ALA A 138 6.71 -14.55 1.26
N LEU A 139 5.44 -14.25 1.51
CA LEU A 139 4.31 -15.06 1.05
C LEU A 139 4.10 -14.95 -0.46
N VAL A 140 4.28 -13.78 -1.06
CA VAL A 140 4.26 -13.61 -2.53
C VAL A 140 5.33 -14.49 -3.18
N ASN A 141 6.55 -14.48 -2.63
CA ASN A 141 7.62 -15.39 -3.08
C ASN A 141 7.29 -16.87 -2.83
N ALA A 142 6.33 -17.19 -1.96
CA ALA A 142 5.83 -18.54 -1.71
C ALA A 142 4.57 -18.90 -2.53
N GLY A 143 4.22 -18.08 -3.53
CA GLY A 143 3.12 -18.35 -4.47
C GLY A 143 1.76 -17.80 -4.05
N PHE A 144 1.72 -16.85 -3.11
CA PHE A 144 0.49 -16.08 -2.84
C PHE A 144 0.39 -14.92 -3.86
N GLY A 145 -0.84 -14.58 -4.26
CA GLY A 145 -1.07 -13.40 -5.10
C GLY A 145 -0.91 -12.12 -4.29
N PHE A 146 -0.22 -11.11 -4.83
CA PHE A 146 -0.08 -9.80 -4.19
C PHE A 146 -1.32 -8.94 -4.45
N ALA A 147 -2.09 -8.60 -3.41
CA ALA A 147 -3.26 -7.72 -3.54
C ALA A 147 -3.00 -6.31 -2.96
N SER A 148 -2.40 -6.21 -1.76
CA SER A 148 -2.02 -4.94 -1.16
C SER A 148 -0.97 -5.12 -0.05
N ASP A 149 -0.28 -4.03 0.30
CA ASP A 149 0.68 -4.00 1.43
C ASP A 149 0.22 -3.12 2.60
N ASP A 150 -0.52 -2.07 2.29
CA ASP A 150 -0.74 -0.93 3.20
C ASP A 150 -2.21 -0.79 3.55
N VAL A 151 -3.05 -0.67 2.52
CA VAL A 151 -4.49 -0.47 2.65
C VAL A 151 -5.23 -1.51 1.82
N THR A 152 -6.24 -2.11 2.44
CA THR A 152 -7.22 -2.97 1.78
C THR A 152 -8.60 -2.38 2.03
N LEU A 153 -9.37 -2.13 0.96
CA LEU A 153 -10.73 -1.65 1.10
C LEU A 153 -11.68 -2.82 1.35
N LEU A 154 -12.76 -2.58 2.06
CA LEU A 154 -13.90 -3.48 2.20
C LEU A 154 -15.09 -2.89 1.47
N ASP A 155 -15.78 -3.70 0.68
CA ASP A 155 -17.11 -3.35 0.18
C ASP A 155 -18.19 -3.62 1.26
N SER A 156 -19.42 -3.21 0.98
CA SER A 156 -20.58 -3.40 1.86
C SER A 156 -21.01 -4.87 2.03
N ARG A 157 -20.37 -5.81 1.32
CA ARG A 157 -20.60 -7.25 1.44
C ARG A 157 -19.51 -7.94 2.28
N GLY A 158 -18.50 -7.17 2.73
CA GLY A 158 -17.35 -7.70 3.47
C GLY A 158 -16.28 -8.33 2.58
N HIS A 159 -16.28 -8.07 1.27
CA HIS A 159 -15.21 -8.48 0.39
C HIS A 159 -14.04 -7.50 0.44
N GLY A 160 -12.81 -8.02 0.35
CA GLY A 160 -11.59 -7.23 0.26
C GLY A 160 -11.30 -6.79 -1.18
N ILE A 161 -10.88 -5.53 -1.34
CA ILE A 161 -10.37 -4.95 -2.58
C ILE A 161 -8.95 -4.46 -2.30
N GLY A 162 -7.96 -5.10 -2.93
CA GLY A 162 -6.55 -4.75 -2.78
C GLY A 162 -6.20 -3.44 -3.51
N LEU A 163 -5.41 -2.59 -2.85
CA LEU A 163 -4.71 -1.45 -3.45
C LEU A 163 -3.25 -1.84 -3.69
N PRO A 164 -2.86 -2.27 -4.91
CA PRO A 164 -1.59 -2.92 -5.17
C PRO A 164 -0.43 -1.92 -5.30
N PHE A 165 -0.34 -0.89 -4.45
CA PHE A 165 0.85 -0.04 -4.41
C PHE A 165 2.09 -0.86 -4.05
N ALA A 166 3.24 -0.53 -4.68
CA ALA A 166 4.50 -1.21 -4.39
C ALA A 166 4.84 -1.15 -2.89
N PRO A 167 5.15 -2.29 -2.24
CA PRO A 167 5.57 -2.36 -0.85
C PRO A 167 6.81 -1.49 -0.55
N ALA A 168 6.72 -0.65 0.49
CA ALA A 168 7.80 0.23 0.91
C ALA A 168 8.67 -0.45 1.99
N VAL A 169 9.66 -1.22 1.56
CA VAL A 169 10.51 -2.02 2.46
C VAL A 169 11.48 -1.13 3.22
N LYS A 170 11.34 -1.09 4.54
CA LYS A 170 12.21 -0.34 5.46
C LYS A 170 13.61 -0.95 5.51
N ALA A 171 14.63 -0.09 5.67
CA ALA A 171 16.04 -0.50 5.71
C ALA A 171 16.37 -1.68 6.66
N GLY A 172 15.74 -1.73 7.84
CA GLY A 172 15.94 -2.82 8.79
C GLY A 172 15.40 -4.20 8.34
N ALA A 173 14.71 -4.27 7.20
CA ALA A 173 14.16 -5.51 6.64
C ALA A 173 14.81 -5.91 5.30
N TRP A 174 15.77 -5.12 4.76
CA TRP A 174 16.39 -5.45 3.47
C TRP A 174 17.14 -6.78 3.50
N SER A 175 17.96 -7.03 4.53
CA SER A 175 18.69 -8.29 4.67
C SER A 175 17.78 -9.50 4.86
N LEU A 176 16.62 -9.32 5.51
CA LEU A 176 15.62 -10.39 5.67
C LEU A 176 14.99 -10.83 4.34
N LEU A 177 15.09 -9.99 3.31
CA LEU A 177 14.51 -10.22 1.99
C LEU A 177 15.56 -10.45 0.91
N ALA A 178 16.86 -10.37 1.22
CA ALA A 178 17.93 -10.42 0.23
C ALA A 178 17.91 -11.71 -0.61
N GLU A 179 17.66 -12.86 0.02
CA GLU A 179 17.58 -14.16 -0.68
C GLU A 179 16.34 -14.27 -1.59
N ARG A 180 15.22 -13.66 -1.17
CA ARG A 180 13.92 -13.74 -1.88
C ARG A 180 13.77 -12.66 -2.95
N TYR A 181 14.41 -11.51 -2.75
CA TYR A 181 14.36 -10.34 -3.61
C TYR A 181 15.78 -9.78 -3.82
N PRO A 182 16.67 -10.51 -4.52
CA PRO A 182 18.08 -10.12 -4.68
C PRO A 182 18.25 -8.78 -5.39
N ASN A 183 17.32 -8.43 -6.27
CA ASN A 183 17.33 -7.16 -6.99
C ASN A 183 16.92 -5.97 -6.14
N LEU A 184 16.39 -6.18 -4.92
CA LEU A 184 15.99 -5.08 -4.03
C LEU A 184 17.18 -4.18 -3.72
N ASP A 185 18.39 -4.72 -3.59
CA ASP A 185 19.58 -3.90 -3.28
C ASP A 185 19.96 -2.91 -4.39
N ALA A 186 19.62 -3.23 -5.64
CA ALA A 186 19.81 -2.33 -6.78
C ALA A 186 18.74 -1.22 -6.87
N VAL A 187 17.64 -1.34 -6.11
CA VAL A 187 16.58 -0.33 -6.11
C VAL A 187 17.05 0.93 -5.36
N PRO A 188 16.86 2.13 -5.95
CA PRO A 188 17.19 3.39 -5.29
C PRO A 188 16.52 3.55 -3.94
N VAL A 189 17.26 4.10 -2.99
CA VAL A 189 16.75 4.39 -1.66
C VAL A 189 15.90 5.65 -1.71
N CYS A 190 14.66 5.53 -1.27
CA CYS A 190 13.74 6.65 -1.05
C CYS A 190 13.65 6.96 0.44
N ARG A 191 13.19 8.17 0.76
CA ARG A 191 13.00 8.64 2.13
C ARG A 191 11.53 8.87 2.43
N ARG A 192 11.09 8.42 3.61
CA ARG A 192 9.76 8.73 4.14
C ARG A 192 9.78 10.08 4.89
N PRO A 193 8.62 10.72 5.09
CA PRO A 193 8.51 11.93 5.92
C PRO A 193 9.08 11.75 7.34
N ASP A 194 9.02 10.54 7.90
CA ASP A 194 9.62 10.19 9.20
C ASP A 194 11.14 9.91 9.14
N ARG A 195 11.80 10.31 8.05
CA ARG A 195 13.23 10.12 7.73
C ARG A 195 13.68 8.66 7.59
N ARG A 196 12.76 7.68 7.66
CA ARG A 196 13.13 6.28 7.45
C ARG A 196 13.43 6.05 5.97
N ARG A 197 14.50 5.29 5.72
CA ARG A 197 14.90 4.85 4.39
C ARG A 197 14.09 3.63 3.97
N VAL A 198 13.60 3.66 2.73
CA VAL A 198 12.84 2.57 2.13
C VAL A 198 13.32 2.28 0.71
N ARG A 199 13.07 1.05 0.26
CA ARG A 199 13.14 0.65 -1.14
C ARG A 199 11.80 0.07 -1.54
N PHE A 200 11.32 0.43 -2.73
CA PHE A 200 10.05 -0.07 -3.24
C PHE A 200 10.27 -1.40 -3.95
N ALA A 201 9.65 -2.46 -3.43
CA ALA A 201 9.65 -3.77 -4.08
C ALA A 201 8.50 -3.82 -5.09
N VAL A 202 8.74 -3.43 -6.34
CA VAL A 202 7.70 -3.41 -7.37
C VAL A 202 7.26 -4.85 -7.68
N PRO A 203 5.98 -5.21 -7.49
CA PRO A 203 5.50 -6.57 -7.77
C PRO A 203 5.53 -6.83 -9.28
N SER A 204 5.90 -8.05 -9.67
CA SER A 204 5.87 -8.49 -11.08
C SER A 204 4.45 -8.73 -11.57
N GLU A 205 3.59 -9.23 -10.69
CA GLU A 205 2.18 -9.51 -10.93
C GLU A 205 1.37 -9.04 -9.74
N VAL A 206 0.16 -8.58 -10.00
CA VAL A 206 -0.77 -8.11 -8.97
C VAL A 206 -2.14 -8.74 -9.17
N VAL A 207 -2.82 -8.99 -8.07
CA VAL A 207 -4.22 -9.41 -8.08
C VAL A 207 -5.06 -8.22 -8.55
N PRO A 208 -6.02 -8.41 -9.49
CA PRO A 208 -6.93 -7.35 -9.89
C PRO A 208 -7.66 -6.73 -8.70
N SER A 209 -7.86 -5.41 -8.71
CA SER A 209 -8.63 -4.68 -7.68
C SER A 209 -10.14 -4.91 -7.80
N SER A 210 -10.57 -6.17 -7.85
CA SER A 210 -11.96 -6.60 -7.77
C SER A 210 -12.30 -7.06 -6.34
N PRO A 211 -13.56 -6.99 -5.91
CA PRO A 211 -13.98 -7.51 -4.61
C PRO A 211 -13.80 -9.03 -4.52
N ILE A 212 -13.10 -9.52 -3.48
CA ILE A 212 -12.85 -10.94 -3.23
C ILE A 212 -13.19 -11.29 -1.77
N PRO A 213 -13.86 -12.43 -1.47
CA PRO A 213 -14.13 -12.85 -0.10
C PRO A 213 -12.89 -12.96 0.78
N ILE A 214 -13.00 -12.47 2.01
CA ILE A 214 -11.97 -12.66 3.02
C ILE A 214 -12.11 -14.06 3.61
N GLY A 215 -11.08 -14.87 3.44
CA GLY A 215 -11.00 -16.21 4.04
C GLY A 215 -10.31 -16.21 5.39
N TYR A 216 -9.36 -15.29 5.61
CA TYR A 216 -8.48 -15.33 6.77
C TYR A 216 -8.10 -13.94 7.26
N VAL A 217 -8.09 -13.77 8.58
CA VAL A 217 -7.57 -12.59 9.27
C VAL A 217 -6.47 -13.02 10.23
N ILE A 218 -5.24 -12.60 9.98
CA ILE A 218 -4.06 -13.04 10.72
C ILE A 218 -3.42 -11.85 11.41
N GLN A 219 -3.53 -11.80 12.74
CA GLN A 219 -2.84 -10.84 13.58
C GLN A 219 -1.37 -11.24 13.73
N LEU A 220 -0.44 -10.33 13.43
CA LEU A 220 0.99 -10.56 13.57
C LEU A 220 1.50 -10.15 14.96
N ARG A 221 2.20 -11.07 15.62
CA ARG A 221 2.98 -10.85 16.85
C ARG A 221 4.41 -11.31 16.65
N ARG A 222 5.23 -10.45 16.05
CA ARG A 222 6.65 -10.74 15.86
C ARG A 222 7.44 -10.51 17.15
N GLY A 223 8.18 -11.51 17.61
CA GLY A 223 9.04 -11.44 18.79
C GLY A 223 10.48 -11.84 18.49
N ARG A 224 11.42 -11.45 19.37
CA ARG A 224 12.77 -12.03 19.36
C ARG A 224 12.67 -13.45 19.90
N ASP A 225 13.25 -14.41 19.18
CA ASP A 225 13.28 -15.83 19.56
C ASP A 225 11.92 -16.47 19.85
N ALA A 226 10.84 -15.87 19.34
CA ALA A 226 9.50 -16.41 19.46
C ALA A 226 9.40 -17.73 18.68
N LYS A 227 8.92 -18.77 19.38
CA LYS A 227 8.53 -20.04 18.74
C LYS A 227 7.37 -19.75 17.80
N ALA A 228 7.47 -20.24 16.56
CA ALA A 228 6.43 -20.07 15.58
C ALA A 228 5.16 -20.84 16.00
N CYS A 229 4.04 -20.13 16.12
CA CYS A 229 2.72 -20.72 16.33
C CYS A 229 1.64 -19.89 15.63
N LEU A 230 0.60 -20.56 15.17
CA LEU A 230 -0.60 -19.96 14.61
C LEU A 230 -1.79 -20.47 15.42
N GLU A 231 -2.36 -19.58 16.23
CA GLU A 231 -3.41 -19.94 17.20
C GLU A 231 -4.71 -19.23 16.83
N PRO A 232 -5.87 -19.89 16.93
CA PRO A 232 -7.15 -19.22 16.73
C PRO A 232 -7.31 -18.11 17.77
N ILE A 233 -7.90 -16.99 17.35
CA ILE A 233 -8.31 -15.92 18.27
C ILE A 233 -9.82 -15.81 18.31
N ASP A 234 -10.34 -15.40 19.47
CA ASP A 234 -11.77 -15.17 19.64
C ASP A 234 -12.27 -14.01 18.75
N PRO A 235 -13.55 -14.04 18.34
CA PRO A 235 -14.13 -13.03 17.47
C PRO A 235 -13.98 -11.58 17.97
N ALA A 236 -14.08 -11.35 19.29
CA ALA A 236 -13.98 -9.99 19.84
C ALA A 236 -12.54 -9.45 19.74
N SER A 237 -11.54 -10.31 19.97
CA SER A 237 -10.14 -9.99 19.73
C SER A 237 -9.87 -9.68 18.25
N ALA A 238 -10.42 -10.47 17.33
CA ALA A 238 -10.25 -10.25 15.90
C ALA A 238 -10.91 -8.94 15.43
N LEU A 239 -12.13 -8.66 15.90
CA LEU A 239 -12.83 -7.41 15.64
C LEU A 239 -12.02 -6.21 16.14
N ARG A 240 -11.46 -6.27 17.37
CA ARG A 240 -10.61 -5.20 17.91
C ARG A 240 -9.38 -4.96 17.04
N VAL A 241 -8.77 -6.01 16.50
CA VAL A 241 -7.61 -5.89 15.60
C VAL A 241 -7.98 -5.15 14.32
N LEU A 242 -9.12 -5.49 13.71
CA LEU A 242 -9.59 -4.79 12.50
C LEU A 242 -9.97 -3.34 12.79
N LEU A 243 -10.74 -3.09 13.86
CA LEU A 243 -11.16 -1.74 14.26
C LEU A 243 -9.97 -0.81 14.54
N ASN A 244 -8.92 -1.30 15.21
CA ASN A 244 -7.71 -0.52 15.47
C ASN A 244 -6.98 -0.07 14.19
N GLY A 245 -7.19 -0.78 13.08
CA GLY A 245 -6.63 -0.45 11.76
C GLY A 245 -7.64 0.12 10.78
N ALA A 246 -8.91 0.34 11.18
CA ALA A 246 -9.97 0.72 10.27
C ALA A 246 -10.09 2.25 10.13
N PHE A 247 -10.42 2.69 8.92
CA PHE A 247 -10.78 4.04 8.58
C PHE A 247 -12.11 4.01 7.81
N ALA A 248 -13.10 4.74 8.31
CA ALA A 248 -14.41 4.87 7.66
C ALA A 248 -14.48 6.18 6.86
N PRO A 249 -15.18 6.19 5.70
CA PRO A 249 -15.57 7.43 5.04
C PRO A 249 -16.29 8.34 6.04
N GLY A 250 -15.90 9.62 6.14
CA GLY A 250 -16.48 10.55 7.13
C GLY A 250 -15.96 10.39 8.56
N ARG A 251 -14.97 9.51 8.81
CA ARG A 251 -14.23 9.32 10.08
C ARG A 251 -15.02 8.71 11.23
N GLU A 252 -16.31 8.42 11.04
CA GLU A 252 -17.16 7.74 12.01
C GLU A 252 -17.54 6.35 11.52
N LEU A 253 -17.51 5.36 12.41
CA LEU A 253 -17.92 4.01 12.09
C LEU A 253 -19.46 3.95 12.07
N SER A 254 -20.05 3.72 10.90
CA SER A 254 -21.49 3.50 10.77
C SER A 254 -21.90 2.12 11.33
N GLY A 255 -23.19 1.94 11.61
CA GLY A 255 -23.74 0.63 11.98
C GLY A 255 -23.50 -0.42 10.89
N SER A 256 -23.69 -0.05 9.61
CA SER A 256 -23.44 -0.93 8.47
C SER A 256 -21.97 -1.39 8.39
N ALA A 257 -21.03 -0.49 8.69
CA ALA A 257 -19.61 -0.80 8.69
C ALA A 257 -19.24 -1.76 9.83
N PHE A 258 -19.85 -1.56 11.00
CA PHE A 258 -19.70 -2.49 12.13
C PHE A 258 -20.28 -3.87 11.79
N ASP A 259 -21.48 -3.93 11.22
CA ASP A 259 -22.13 -5.18 10.80
C ASP A 259 -21.27 -5.90 9.76
N THR A 260 -20.72 -5.18 8.79
CA THR A 260 -19.79 -5.72 7.78
C THR A 260 -18.56 -6.36 8.42
N LEU A 261 -17.95 -5.71 9.42
CA LEU A 261 -16.81 -6.28 10.14
C LEU A 261 -17.20 -7.55 10.91
N THR A 262 -18.35 -7.56 11.58
CA THR A 262 -18.80 -8.75 12.31
C THR A 262 -19.10 -9.92 11.37
N GLN A 263 -19.66 -9.66 10.18
CA GLN A 263 -19.86 -10.67 9.13
C GLN A 263 -18.53 -11.24 8.63
N VAL A 264 -17.52 -10.39 8.39
CA VAL A 264 -16.17 -10.85 8.00
C VAL A 264 -15.58 -11.74 9.08
N ILE A 265 -15.62 -11.32 10.34
CA ILE A 265 -15.10 -12.12 11.45
C ILE A 265 -15.87 -13.44 11.64
N GLY A 266 -17.19 -13.45 11.41
CA GLY A 266 -18.01 -14.66 11.52
C GLY A 266 -17.79 -15.69 10.41
N SER A 267 -17.20 -15.29 9.28
CA SER A 267 -17.00 -16.15 8.09
C SER A 267 -15.53 -16.48 7.80
N ALA A 268 -14.59 -15.67 8.29
CA ALA A 268 -13.16 -15.87 8.09
C ALA A 268 -12.51 -16.67 9.23
N GLY A 269 -11.45 -17.42 8.91
CA GLY A 269 -10.56 -17.99 9.91
C GLY A 269 -9.73 -16.89 10.58
N THR A 270 -9.89 -16.70 11.90
CA THR A 270 -9.20 -15.66 12.65
C THR A 270 -8.06 -16.24 13.48
N TYR A 271 -6.84 -15.77 13.24
CA TYR A 271 -5.64 -16.31 13.89
C TYR A 271 -4.72 -15.22 14.42
N CYS A 272 -3.92 -15.57 15.41
CA CYS A 272 -2.73 -14.84 15.84
C CYS A 272 -1.49 -15.66 15.48
N LEU A 273 -0.61 -15.06 14.69
CA LEU A 273 0.69 -15.63 14.34
C LEU A 273 1.78 -15.02 15.23
N SER A 274 2.38 -15.86 16.08
CA SER A 274 3.62 -15.52 16.78
C SER A 274 4.79 -16.14 16.04
N TYR A 275 5.84 -15.37 15.75
CA TYR A 275 6.99 -15.85 14.98
C TYR A 275 8.23 -14.96 15.14
N SER A 276 9.39 -15.51 14.78
CA SER A 276 10.67 -14.80 14.68
C SER A 276 11.29 -14.91 13.29
N LYS A 277 11.27 -16.12 12.70
CA LYS A 277 11.75 -16.44 11.35
C LYS A 277 10.64 -16.37 10.30
N LEU A 278 10.98 -15.87 9.11
CA LEU A 278 10.01 -15.72 8.01
C LEU A 278 9.54 -17.07 7.46
N ASP A 279 10.44 -18.05 7.37
CA ASP A 279 10.11 -19.35 6.76
C ASP A 279 9.05 -20.09 7.56
N ASP A 280 9.20 -20.12 8.89
CA ASP A 280 8.22 -20.73 9.79
C ASP A 280 6.84 -20.05 9.67
N ALA A 281 6.81 -18.71 9.56
CA ALA A 281 5.59 -17.94 9.38
C ALA A 281 4.90 -18.28 8.04
N VAL A 282 5.67 -18.33 6.95
CA VAL A 282 5.18 -18.71 5.62
C VAL A 282 4.62 -20.12 5.63
N GLU A 283 5.31 -21.08 6.26
CA GLU A 283 4.86 -22.46 6.33
C GLU A 283 3.53 -22.59 7.09
N LEU A 284 3.41 -21.94 8.25
CA LEU A 284 2.19 -21.96 9.06
C LEU A 284 0.99 -21.36 8.32
N ILE A 285 1.17 -20.19 7.69
CA ILE A 285 0.10 -19.54 6.92
C ILE A 285 -0.28 -20.40 5.71
N THR A 286 0.69 -20.95 4.99
CA THR A 286 0.44 -21.79 3.81
C THR A 286 -0.34 -23.06 4.18
N LYS A 287 -0.08 -23.66 5.34
CA LYS A 287 -0.82 -24.82 5.83
C LYS A 287 -2.25 -24.46 6.25
N ALA A 288 -2.47 -23.28 6.82
CA ALA A 288 -3.79 -22.83 7.28
C ALA A 288 -4.70 -22.37 6.13
N CYS A 289 -4.14 -21.70 5.12
CA CYS A 289 -4.85 -21.16 3.97
C CYS A 289 -5.01 -22.19 2.84
N ARG A 290 -5.58 -23.36 3.15
CA ARG A 290 -5.91 -24.42 2.19
C ARG A 290 -7.32 -24.27 1.66
#